data_AF-A0A7V4NFV6-F1
#
_entry.id   AF-A0A7V4NFV6-F1
#
_cell.length_a   1.000
_cell.length_b   1.000
_cell.length_c   1.000
_cell.angle_alpha   90.00
_cell.angle_beta   90.00
_cell.angle_gamma   90.00
#
_symmetry.space_group_name_H-M   'P 1'
#
loop_
_entity.id
_entity.type
_entity.pdbx_description
1 polymer ?
#
loop_
_entity_poly.entity_id
_entity_poly.type
_entity_poly.pdbx_seq_one_letter_code
_entity_poly.pdbx_strand_id
1 'polypeptide(L)'
;MSQEFYFCEVEHKNGVVRLAIDSSLVIGVSDVAFPAPREIEVFGFALHDGFLYPVVTHSGLEEPVFKYYLILKEYAFGVTRIIEKAQAAPIPFSPDTPLNKDDQFRKLSEYSGVIVAVEDSTQQHYYVYNTYYVTLPKTARVVKQDKKSDEKEHIRELKSKYIIVGNTFAIPLPNVLNI
;
A
#
# COMPACT_ATOMS: atom_id res chain seq x y z
N MET A 1 -4.75 -5.12 27.99
CA MET A 1 -5.85 -5.88 27.34
C MET A 1 -5.30 -6.44 26.04
N SER A 2 -5.58 -7.70 25.73
CA SER A 2 -5.16 -8.29 24.44
C SER A 2 -6.04 -7.72 23.34
N GLN A 3 -5.42 -7.41 22.21
CA GLN A 3 -6.06 -6.92 21.00
C GLN A 3 -5.53 -7.72 19.81
N GLU A 4 -6.29 -7.78 18.74
CA GLU A 4 -5.89 -8.51 17.53
C GLU A 4 -5.08 -7.60 16.60
N PHE A 5 -3.98 -8.15 16.06
CA PHE A 5 -3.08 -7.45 15.16
C PHE A 5 -2.80 -8.29 13.92
N TYR A 6 -2.59 -7.61 12.79
CA TYR A 6 -1.91 -8.18 11.63
C TYR A 6 -0.40 -8.07 11.84
N PHE A 7 0.30 -9.20 11.83
CA PHE A 7 1.76 -9.26 11.82
C PHE A 7 2.25 -9.26 10.38
N CYS A 8 3.15 -8.34 10.06
CA CYS A 8 3.54 -8.05 8.70
C CYS A 8 5.04 -7.86 8.57
N GLU A 9 5.53 -8.11 7.37
CA GLU A 9 6.92 -7.86 6.98
C GLU A 9 6.96 -6.91 5.78
N VAL A 10 7.92 -5.99 5.83
CA VAL A 10 8.30 -5.15 4.70
C VAL A 10 9.75 -5.39 4.37
N GLU A 11 9.99 -6.13 3.29
CA GLU A 11 11.29 -6.28 2.65
C GLU A 11 11.68 -4.97 1.97
N HIS A 12 12.92 -4.59 2.16
CA HIS A 12 13.56 -3.46 1.51
C HIS A 12 15.03 -3.80 1.28
N LYS A 13 15.77 -2.97 0.55
CA LYS A 13 17.15 -3.26 0.14
C LYS A 13 18.09 -3.65 1.29
N ASN A 14 17.87 -3.11 2.49
CA ASN A 14 18.75 -3.28 3.65
C ASN A 14 18.22 -4.30 4.68
N GLY A 15 17.12 -5.01 4.39
CA GLY A 15 16.60 -6.05 5.28
C GLY A 15 15.08 -6.16 5.31
N VAL A 16 14.57 -6.62 6.45
CA VAL A 16 13.13 -6.83 6.68
C VAL A 16 12.72 -6.08 7.94
N VAL A 17 11.68 -5.25 7.82
CA VAL A 17 11.04 -4.61 8.98
C VAL A 17 9.79 -5.39 9.34
N ARG A 18 9.66 -5.74 10.63
CA ARG A 18 8.51 -6.45 11.20
C ARG A 18 7.58 -5.49 11.91
N LEU A 19 6.33 -5.46 11.47
CA LEU A 19 5.32 -4.50 11.89
C LEU A 19 4.08 -5.22 12.41
N ALA A 20 3.41 -4.60 13.38
CA ALA A 20 2.09 -4.99 13.83
C ALA A 20 1.09 -3.85 13.57
N ILE A 21 -0.03 -4.15 12.94
CA ILE A 21 -1.11 -3.20 12.68
C ILE A 21 -2.37 -3.70 13.37
N ASP A 22 -2.99 -2.83 14.16
CA ASP A 22 -4.24 -3.11 14.85
C ASP A 22 -5.33 -3.53 13.86
N SER A 23 -5.87 -4.74 14.05
CA SER A 23 -6.84 -5.30 13.11
C SER A 23 -8.16 -4.54 13.07
N SER A 24 -8.51 -3.83 14.14
CA SER A 24 -9.75 -3.03 14.22
C SER A 24 -9.73 -1.82 13.28
N LEU A 25 -8.54 -1.40 12.83
CA LEU A 25 -8.36 -0.30 11.89
C LEU A 25 -8.35 -0.76 10.43
N VAL A 26 -8.23 -2.06 10.19
CA VAL A 26 -8.13 -2.65 8.85
C VAL A 26 -9.53 -3.05 8.37
N ILE A 27 -10.00 -2.40 7.31
CA ILE A 27 -11.30 -2.68 6.69
C ILE A 27 -11.23 -3.78 5.63
N GLY A 28 -10.03 -4.09 5.14
CA GLY A 28 -9.82 -5.13 4.14
C GLY A 28 -8.35 -5.37 3.78
N VAL A 29 -8.10 -6.33 2.89
CA VAL A 29 -6.79 -6.63 2.31
C VAL A 29 -6.92 -6.62 0.80
N SER A 30 -5.94 -6.04 0.11
CA SER A 30 -5.84 -6.09 -1.34
C SER A 30 -4.47 -6.59 -1.77
N ASP A 31 -4.41 -7.26 -2.91
CA ASP A 31 -3.20 -7.64 -3.65
C ASP A 31 -3.08 -6.86 -4.97
N VAL A 32 -4.01 -5.94 -5.25
CA VAL A 32 -4.05 -5.13 -6.48
C VAL A 32 -3.66 -3.70 -6.17
N ALA A 33 -2.61 -3.22 -6.83
CA ALA A 33 -2.21 -1.81 -6.77
C ALA A 33 -1.73 -1.27 -8.12
N PHE A 34 -1.79 0.05 -8.22
CA PHE A 34 -1.37 0.83 -9.38
C PHE A 34 -0.25 1.77 -8.94
N PRO A 35 0.86 1.83 -9.69
CA PRO A 35 1.97 2.74 -9.36
C PRO A 35 1.52 4.20 -9.54
N ALA A 36 1.99 5.08 -8.67
CA ALA A 36 1.82 6.52 -8.84
C ALA A 36 2.91 7.07 -9.79
N PRO A 37 2.64 8.19 -10.48
CA PRO A 37 3.69 8.96 -11.13
C PRO A 37 4.78 9.33 -10.12
N ARG A 38 6.05 9.32 -10.54
CA ARG A 38 7.21 9.59 -9.68
C ARG A 38 7.19 10.96 -8.99
N GLU A 39 6.35 11.86 -9.46
CA GLU A 39 6.18 13.24 -8.97
C GLU A 39 5.33 13.32 -7.68
N ILE A 40 4.65 12.24 -7.29
CA ILE A 40 3.76 12.21 -6.13
C ILE A 40 4.44 11.42 -5.01
N GLU A 41 4.45 11.96 -3.78
CA GLU A 41 5.06 11.35 -2.57
C GLU A 41 4.31 10.11 -2.03
N VAL A 42 3.63 9.35 -2.90
CA VAL A 42 2.95 8.09 -2.54
C VAL A 42 3.47 6.96 -3.41
N PHE A 43 3.53 5.74 -2.87
CA PHE A 43 4.05 4.59 -3.60
C PHE A 43 3.10 4.08 -4.69
N GLY A 44 1.85 4.55 -4.69
CA GLY A 44 0.80 4.11 -5.60
C GLY A 44 -0.57 4.20 -4.99
N PHE A 45 -1.49 3.42 -5.55
CA PHE A 45 -2.87 3.28 -5.07
C PHE A 45 -3.27 1.81 -5.04
N ALA A 46 -3.77 1.32 -3.91
CA ALA A 46 -4.34 -0.02 -3.79
C ALA A 46 -5.85 0.02 -4.11
N LEU A 47 -6.36 -0.99 -4.80
CA LEU A 47 -7.77 -1.11 -5.15
C LEU A 47 -8.49 -1.98 -4.12
N HIS A 48 -9.55 -1.46 -3.51
CA HIS A 48 -10.42 -2.22 -2.63
C HIS A 48 -11.86 -1.75 -2.76
N ASP A 49 -12.78 -2.69 -3.00
CA ASP A 49 -14.21 -2.43 -3.22
C ASP A 49 -14.53 -1.32 -4.24
N GLY A 50 -13.70 -1.22 -5.27
CA GLY A 50 -13.84 -0.21 -6.32
C GLY A 50 -13.35 1.19 -5.92
N PHE A 51 -12.62 1.33 -4.81
CA PHE A 51 -11.97 2.57 -4.38
C PHE A 51 -10.45 2.43 -4.42
N LEU A 52 -9.78 3.52 -4.81
CA LEU A 52 -8.33 3.64 -4.82
C LEU A 52 -7.84 4.31 -3.54
N TYR A 53 -7.07 3.59 -2.76
CA TYR A 53 -6.48 4.06 -1.51
C TYR A 53 -5.00 4.38 -1.72
N PRO A 54 -4.51 5.58 -1.36
CA PRO A 54 -3.10 5.91 -1.49
C PRO A 54 -2.24 4.94 -0.68
N VAL A 55 -1.19 4.40 -1.29
CA VAL A 55 -0.26 3.47 -0.65
C VAL A 55 0.81 4.25 0.11
N VAL A 56 0.90 3.94 1.40
CA VAL A 56 1.94 4.42 2.31
C VAL A 56 2.57 3.24 3.03
N THR A 57 3.75 3.43 3.61
CA THR A 57 4.41 2.43 4.45
C THR A 57 5.33 3.11 5.47
N HIS A 58 6.10 2.31 6.19
CA HIS A 58 7.15 2.75 7.11
C HIS A 58 8.17 3.68 6.42
N SER A 59 8.65 4.71 7.14
CA SER A 59 9.58 5.68 6.55
C SER A 59 11.02 5.13 6.48
N GLY A 60 11.88 5.78 5.69
CA GLY A 60 13.30 5.39 5.64
C GLY A 60 13.57 4.00 5.04
N LEU A 61 12.59 3.40 4.37
CA LEU A 61 12.78 2.19 3.59
C LEU A 61 13.36 2.53 2.21
N GLU A 62 14.53 1.98 1.91
CA GLU A 62 15.15 2.07 0.59
C GLU A 62 14.63 0.93 -0.29
N GLU A 63 13.97 1.28 -1.40
CA GLU A 63 13.38 0.32 -2.37
C GLU A 63 12.47 -0.74 -1.70
N PRO A 64 11.41 -0.33 -0.99
CA PRO A 64 10.50 -1.28 -0.35
C PRO A 64 9.71 -2.09 -1.39
N VAL A 65 9.49 -3.37 -1.09
CA VAL A 65 8.75 -4.30 -1.96
C VAL A 65 7.35 -4.53 -1.42
N PHE A 66 6.31 -4.09 -2.14
CA PHE A 66 4.92 -4.33 -1.73
C PHE A 66 4.25 -5.41 -2.58
N LYS A 67 3.57 -6.34 -1.90
CA LYS A 67 2.75 -7.39 -2.53
C LYS A 67 1.32 -7.37 -2.02
N TYR A 68 1.13 -6.95 -0.76
CA TYR A 68 -0.18 -6.86 -0.12
C TYR A 68 -0.38 -5.48 0.49
N TYR A 69 -1.64 -5.11 0.61
CA TYR A 69 -2.07 -3.79 1.05
C TYR A 69 -3.16 -3.95 2.10
N LEU A 70 -2.84 -3.63 3.35
CA LEU A 70 -3.84 -3.54 4.41
C LEU A 70 -4.62 -2.24 4.20
N ILE A 71 -5.92 -2.35 3.97
CA ILE A 71 -6.77 -1.20 3.69
C ILE A 71 -7.25 -0.63 5.02
N LEU A 72 -6.86 0.61 5.31
CA LEU A 72 -7.38 1.39 6.43
C LEU A 72 -8.39 2.41 5.89
N LYS A 73 -9.01 3.15 6.80
CA LYS A 73 -10.06 4.13 6.46
C LYS A 73 -9.65 5.15 5.39
N GLU A 74 -8.40 5.61 5.41
CA GLU A 74 -7.95 6.75 4.58
C GLU A 74 -6.83 6.39 3.59
N TYR A 75 -6.15 5.26 3.80
CA TYR A 75 -5.00 4.85 3.01
C TYR A 75 -4.83 3.33 3.04
N ALA A 76 -3.95 2.84 2.18
CA ALA A 76 -3.51 1.46 2.16
C ALA A 76 -2.08 1.36 2.70
N PHE A 77 -1.86 0.49 3.68
CA PHE A 77 -0.52 0.23 4.20
C PHE A 77 0.13 -0.90 3.40
N GLY A 78 1.17 -0.55 2.63
CA GLY A 78 1.91 -1.49 1.79
C GLY A 78 2.84 -2.38 2.59
N VAL A 79 2.72 -3.70 2.40
CA VAL A 79 3.55 -4.73 3.02
C VAL A 79 4.01 -5.77 2.00
N THR A 80 5.12 -6.44 2.30
CA THR A 80 5.60 -7.56 1.47
C THR A 80 4.87 -8.84 1.80
N ARG A 81 4.60 -9.09 3.09
CA ARG A 81 3.94 -10.31 3.57
C ARG A 81 3.07 -10.00 4.79
N ILE A 82 1.91 -10.63 4.86
CA ILE A 82 1.12 -10.76 6.08
C ILE A 82 1.44 -12.14 6.64
N ILE A 83 2.07 -12.19 7.81
CA ILE A 83 2.48 -13.44 8.47
C ILE A 83 1.25 -14.13 9.04
N GLU A 84 0.54 -13.42 9.91
CA GLU A 84 -0.67 -13.93 10.55
C GLU A 84 -1.52 -12.78 11.13
N LYS A 85 -2.69 -13.17 11.64
CA LYS A 85 -3.57 -12.32 12.43
C LYS A 85 -3.72 -12.95 13.82
N ALA A 86 -3.25 -12.27 14.86
CA ALA A 86 -3.11 -12.87 16.19
C ALA A 86 -3.50 -11.90 17.32
N GLN A 87 -3.97 -12.46 18.44
CA GLN A 87 -4.21 -11.73 19.68
C GLN A 87 -2.88 -11.50 20.40
N ALA A 88 -2.58 -10.24 20.72
CA ALA A 88 -1.37 -9.85 21.41
C ALA A 88 -1.60 -8.68 22.35
N ALA A 89 -0.70 -8.51 23.33
CA ALA A 89 -0.68 -7.36 24.22
C ALA A 89 0.60 -6.57 23.93
N PRO A 90 0.50 -5.37 23.34
CA PRO A 90 1.68 -4.57 23.05
C PRO A 90 2.30 -4.01 24.33
N ILE A 91 3.63 -4.01 24.38
CA ILE A 91 4.41 -3.28 25.39
C ILE A 91 4.55 -1.84 24.86
N PRO A 92 3.88 -0.84 25.47
CA PRO A 92 3.95 0.53 24.99
C PRO A 92 5.35 1.10 25.20
N PHE A 93 5.81 1.95 24.28
CA PHE A 93 7.01 2.76 24.53
C PHE A 93 6.67 3.84 25.57
N SER A 94 7.48 3.96 26.63
CA SER A 94 7.21 4.90 27.74
C SER A 94 7.25 6.36 27.26
N PRO A 95 6.31 7.22 27.70
CA PRO A 95 6.28 8.64 27.35
C PRO A 95 7.40 9.50 27.98
N ASP A 96 8.23 8.95 28.88
CA ASP A 96 9.19 9.73 29.69
C ASP A 96 10.53 10.07 28.99
N THR A 97 10.57 10.12 27.65
CA THR A 97 11.81 10.52 26.98
C THR A 97 11.86 12.06 26.89
N PRO A 98 12.86 12.73 27.49
CA PRO A 98 12.91 14.19 27.55
C PRO A 98 12.94 14.79 26.14
N LEU A 99 11.94 15.63 25.85
CA LEU A 99 11.74 16.35 24.59
C LEU A 99 12.89 17.34 24.35
N ASN A 100 13.99 16.87 23.76
CA ASN A 100 15.01 17.76 23.21
C ASN A 100 14.62 18.13 21.77
N LYS A 101 14.23 19.39 21.57
CA LYS A 101 13.45 19.86 20.41
C LYS A 101 14.21 19.97 19.09
N ASP A 102 15.51 19.68 19.07
CA ASP A 102 16.37 20.29 18.05
C ASP A 102 16.92 19.41 16.93
N ASP A 103 16.74 18.07 16.87
CA ASP A 103 16.90 17.33 15.58
C ASP A 103 16.77 15.79 15.61
N GLN A 104 16.40 15.13 16.73
CA GLN A 104 16.50 13.65 16.82
C GLN A 104 15.17 12.87 16.93
N PHE A 105 14.02 13.53 17.00
CA PHE A 105 12.73 12.88 17.28
C PHE A 105 11.89 12.42 16.08
N ARG A 106 12.40 12.51 14.85
CA ARG A 106 11.69 11.96 13.67
C ARG A 106 11.43 10.44 13.74
N LYS A 107 12.04 9.71 14.68
CA LYS A 107 11.97 8.23 14.76
C LYS A 107 11.03 7.68 15.85
N LEU A 108 10.56 8.50 16.79
CA LEU A 108 9.70 8.06 17.90
C LEU A 108 8.19 8.20 17.62
N SER A 109 7.79 8.73 16.46
CA SER A 109 6.38 8.92 16.10
C SER A 109 5.74 7.76 15.33
N GLU A 110 6.54 6.89 14.70
CA GLU A 110 6.03 5.83 13.82
C GLU A 110 5.53 4.60 14.57
N TYR A 111 5.87 4.48 15.85
CA TYR A 111 5.54 3.31 16.65
C TYR A 111 4.93 3.69 18.00
N SER A 112 3.95 2.93 18.44
CA SER A 112 3.32 3.10 19.76
C SER A 112 3.79 2.06 20.78
N GLY A 113 4.45 1.00 20.33
CA GLY A 113 4.97 -0.07 21.19
C GLY A 113 5.59 -1.22 20.42
N VAL A 114 5.82 -2.33 21.10
CA VAL A 114 6.37 -3.56 20.54
C VAL A 114 5.61 -4.78 21.06
N ILE A 115 5.42 -5.77 20.19
CA ILE A 115 4.91 -7.10 20.52
C ILE A 115 6.07 -8.09 20.38
N VAL A 116 6.25 -8.92 21.39
CA VAL A 116 7.26 -10.00 21.36
C VAL A 116 6.52 -11.32 21.11
N ALA A 117 6.68 -11.85 19.91
CA ALA A 117 6.12 -13.14 19.52
C ALA A 117 7.22 -14.21 19.58
N VAL A 118 6.85 -15.46 19.89
CA VAL A 118 7.78 -16.60 19.87
C VAL A 118 7.42 -17.46 18.67
N GLU A 119 8.30 -17.51 17.68
CA GLU A 119 8.17 -18.33 16.48
C GLU A 119 9.35 -19.31 16.43
N ASP A 120 9.06 -20.62 16.31
CA ASP A 120 10.08 -21.67 16.18
C ASP A 120 11.22 -21.61 17.22
N SER A 121 10.87 -21.29 18.47
CA SER A 121 11.81 -21.09 19.60
C SER A 121 12.71 -19.84 19.50
N THR A 122 12.43 -18.93 18.58
CA THR A 122 13.08 -17.62 18.46
C THR A 122 12.12 -16.49 18.82
N GLN A 123 12.62 -15.49 19.55
CA GLN A 123 11.84 -14.29 19.83
C GLN A 123 11.90 -13.35 18.63
N GLN A 124 10.72 -12.98 18.13
CA GLN A 124 10.54 -12.00 17.08
C GLN A 124 9.90 -10.74 17.66
N HIS A 125 10.40 -9.59 17.22
CA HIS A 125 9.89 -8.28 17.62
C HIS A 125 9.07 -7.69 16.49
N TYR A 126 7.80 -7.42 16.76
CA TYR A 126 6.89 -6.72 15.86
C TYR A 126 6.60 -5.34 16.42
N TYR A 127 7.02 -4.29 15.71
CA TYR A 127 6.79 -2.92 16.14
C TYR A 127 5.37 -2.49 15.80
N VAL A 128 4.62 -2.02 16.81
CA VAL A 128 3.23 -1.60 16.62
C VAL A 128 3.21 -0.26 15.92
N TYR A 129 2.72 -0.24 14.69
CA TYR A 129 2.72 0.95 13.85
C TYR A 129 1.68 1.96 14.36
N ASN A 130 2.11 3.22 14.46
CA ASN A 130 1.27 4.32 14.88
C ASN A 130 0.56 4.94 13.67
N THR A 131 -0.65 4.44 13.40
CA THR A 131 -1.49 4.88 12.28
C THR A 131 -2.00 6.32 12.42
N TYR A 132 -1.94 6.93 13.61
CA TYR A 132 -2.48 8.27 13.87
C TYR A 132 -1.58 9.41 13.38
N TYR A 133 -0.29 9.16 13.17
CA TYR A 133 0.67 10.19 12.69
C TYR A 133 0.98 10.07 11.20
N VAL A 134 0.21 9.29 10.44
CA VAL A 134 0.37 9.20 8.99
C VAL A 134 -0.17 10.48 8.35
N THR A 135 0.73 11.29 7.80
CA THR A 135 0.36 12.50 7.04
C THR A 135 0.29 12.16 5.56
N LEU A 136 -0.91 12.21 4.98
CA LEU A 136 -1.08 12.10 3.53
C LEU A 136 -0.87 13.46 2.86
N PRO A 137 -0.33 13.51 1.63
CA PRO A 137 -0.33 14.73 0.83
C PRO A 137 -1.76 15.27 0.70
N LYS A 138 -1.95 16.60 0.75
CA LYS A 138 -3.29 17.23 0.66
C LYS A 138 -4.09 16.83 -0.59
N THR A 139 -3.39 16.34 -1.62
CA THR A 139 -3.93 15.89 -2.89
C THR A 139 -4.28 14.39 -2.92
N ALA A 140 -3.82 13.60 -1.95
CA ALA A 140 -4.17 12.20 -1.84
C ALA A 140 -5.62 12.07 -1.34
N ARG A 141 -6.49 11.49 -2.16
CA ARG A 141 -7.90 11.25 -1.83
C ARG A 141 -8.26 9.84 -2.26
N VAL A 142 -9.17 9.23 -1.49
CA VAL A 142 -9.80 7.98 -1.90
C VAL A 142 -10.77 8.29 -3.04
N VAL A 143 -10.53 7.71 -4.21
CA VAL A 143 -11.35 7.95 -5.41
C VAL A 143 -12.01 6.64 -5.83
N LYS A 144 -13.31 6.67 -6.09
CA LYS A 144 -14.01 5.53 -6.69
C LYS A 144 -13.47 5.34 -8.11
N GLN A 145 -12.95 4.16 -8.41
CA GLN A 145 -12.54 3.82 -9.75
C GLN A 145 -13.81 3.73 -10.62
N ASP A 146 -14.01 4.71 -11.51
CA ASP A 146 -14.96 4.54 -12.59
C ASP A 146 -14.53 3.33 -13.41
N LYS A 147 -15.38 2.30 -13.42
CA LYS A 147 -15.12 1.08 -14.19
C LYS A 147 -14.88 1.51 -15.64
N LYS A 148 -13.67 1.30 -16.15
CA LYS A 148 -13.31 1.41 -17.57
C LYS A 148 -14.08 0.37 -18.41
N SER A 149 -15.39 0.47 -18.51
CA SER A 149 -16.17 -0.21 -19.56
C SER A 149 -15.92 0.46 -20.92
N ASP A 150 -15.69 1.77 -20.93
CA ASP A 150 -15.80 2.56 -22.16
C ASP A 150 -14.57 2.42 -23.07
N GLU A 151 -13.36 2.23 -22.51
CA GLU A 151 -12.15 2.00 -23.33
C GLU A 151 -12.19 0.67 -24.10
N LYS A 152 -12.75 -0.39 -23.49
CA LYS A 152 -12.88 -1.69 -24.17
C LYS A 152 -13.94 -1.66 -25.27
N GLU A 153 -15.05 -0.95 -25.06
CA GLU A 153 -16.05 -0.73 -26.12
C GLU A 153 -15.48 0.13 -27.24
N HIS A 154 -14.78 1.22 -26.93
CA HIS A 154 -14.20 2.11 -27.93
C HIS A 154 -13.12 1.41 -28.77
N ILE A 155 -12.25 0.60 -28.17
CA ILE A 155 -11.26 -0.20 -28.91
C ILE A 155 -11.95 -1.27 -29.78
N ARG A 156 -13.06 -1.85 -29.32
CA ARG A 156 -13.82 -2.84 -30.11
C ARG A 156 -14.50 -2.19 -31.32
N GLU A 157 -15.05 -0.97 -31.15
CA GLU A 157 -15.58 -0.15 -32.24
C GLU A 157 -14.51 0.34 -33.21
N LEU A 158 -13.31 0.67 -32.72
CA LEU A 158 -12.21 1.08 -33.59
C LEU A 158 -11.66 -0.12 -34.38
N LYS A 159 -11.57 -1.31 -33.78
CA LYS A 159 -11.20 -2.55 -34.49
C LYS A 159 -12.21 -2.99 -35.55
N SER A 160 -13.47 -2.58 -35.45
CA SER A 160 -14.48 -2.85 -36.48
C SER A 160 -14.45 -1.83 -37.63
N LYS A 161 -13.66 -0.75 -37.52
CA LYS A 161 -13.57 0.33 -38.52
C LYS A 161 -12.19 0.45 -39.17
N TYR A 162 -11.13 -0.07 -38.52
CA TYR A 162 -9.74 0.11 -38.93
C TYR A 162 -8.93 -1.19 -38.87
N ILE A 163 -8.02 -1.38 -39.83
CA ILE A 163 -6.98 -2.42 -39.82
C ILE A 163 -5.67 -1.79 -39.34
N ILE A 164 -5.00 -2.43 -38.39
CA ILE A 164 -3.68 -1.99 -37.90
C ILE A 164 -2.58 -2.72 -38.69
N VAL A 165 -1.66 -1.97 -39.29
CA VAL A 165 -0.51 -2.48 -40.04
C VAL A 165 0.78 -2.15 -39.28
N GLY A 166 1.58 -3.18 -38.99
CA GLY A 166 2.91 -3.04 -38.40
C GLY A 166 2.94 -2.30 -37.06
N ASN A 167 1.88 -2.39 -36.26
CA ASN A 167 1.69 -1.66 -35.00
C ASN A 167 1.85 -0.13 -35.06
N THR A 168 1.94 0.45 -36.26
CA THR A 168 2.32 1.87 -36.44
C THR A 168 1.26 2.65 -37.20
N PHE A 169 0.47 1.98 -38.06
CA PHE A 169 -0.51 2.64 -38.92
C PHE A 169 -1.89 2.00 -38.76
N ALA A 170 -2.95 2.82 -38.79
CA ALA A 170 -4.33 2.37 -38.80
C ALA A 170 -5.00 2.84 -40.11
N ILE A 171 -5.53 1.89 -40.90
CA ILE A 171 -6.17 2.15 -42.19
C ILE A 171 -7.68 1.92 -42.06
N PRO A 172 -8.54 2.89 -42.44
CA PRO A 172 -9.98 2.67 -42.48
C PRO A 172 -10.32 1.52 -43.43
N LEU A 173 -11.17 0.58 -43.00
CA LEU A 173 -11.63 -0.54 -43.83
C LEU A 173 -12.17 -0.15 -45.23
N PRO A 174 -12.89 0.98 -45.42
CA PRO A 174 -13.33 1.40 -46.75
C PRO A 174 -12.22 1.71 -47.75
N ASN A 175 -11.00 1.98 -47.27
CA ASN A 175 -9.84 2.30 -48.10
C ASN A 175 -8.98 1.07 -48.43
N VAL A 176 -9.39 -0.12 -47.97
CA VAL A 176 -8.70 -1.38 -48.25
C VAL A 176 -9.29 -1.97 -49.53
N LEU A 177 -8.51 -1.97 -50.61
CA LEU A 177 -8.86 -2.65 -51.86
C LEU A 177 -8.77 -4.17 -51.64
N ASN A 178 -9.89 -4.87 -51.73
CA ASN A 178 -9.90 -6.33 -51.78
C ASN A 178 -9.43 -6.76 -53.18
N ILE A 179 -8.29 -7.45 -53.24
CA ILE A 179 -7.73 -8.06 -54.45
C ILE A 179 -8.00 -9.56 -54.39
#